data_AF-A0A2D7S6P0-F1
#
_entry.id   AF-A0A2D7S6P0-F1
#
_cell.length_a   1.000
_cell.length_b   1.000
_cell.length_c   1.000
_cell.angle_alpha   90.00
_cell.angle_beta   90.00
_cell.angle_gamma   90.00
#
_symmetry.space_group_name_H-M   'P 1'
#
loop_
_entity.id
_entity.type
_entity.pdbx_description
1 polymer ?
#
loop_
_entity_poly.entity_id
_entity_poly.type
_entity_poly.pdbx_seq_one_letter_code
_entity_poly.pdbx_strand_id
1 'polypeptide(L)'
;MYNQLEYDILIIGSGAAGLSLALKLADHSKVAVLSKEALIEGATFYAQGGVSAVLDKHDSIESHMQDTLTTGSGLCDPGIVKYVVERAQESVDWLINIGVDFTRSDSNLKNSSPFHLHKEGGHSHRRIIHAADITGKVIEMTLESRVRQHKNIELFEHHIAVDLITTNKLVKNKNRCIGAYVLDVTRQNVKVFKAKNTVLATGGAGKVYLYTSNPDSCTGDGIAMAYRAGCRIANMEFIQFHPTCLYHPLAKSFLISEALRGEGAKLILKNGSSFMERYDERRELAPRDIVARAIDHEMKRLGHDCVYLDISHKSKNFINKHFPNIYKYCS
;
A
#
# COMPACT_ATOMS: atom_id res chain seq x y z
N MET A 1 32.41 16.47 16.84
CA MET A 1 32.04 15.40 15.90
C MET A 1 30.84 15.89 15.09
N TYR A 2 30.93 15.88 13.77
CA TYR A 2 29.99 16.59 12.90
C TYR A 2 28.60 15.94 12.94
N ASN A 3 27.62 16.61 13.57
CA ASN A 3 26.21 16.20 13.59
C ASN A 3 25.50 16.42 12.24
N GLN A 4 26.24 16.63 11.15
CA GLN A 4 25.72 16.98 9.84
C GLN A 4 26.17 15.98 8.78
N LEU A 5 25.20 15.44 8.04
CA LEU A 5 25.40 14.55 6.90
C LEU A 5 24.89 15.24 5.64
N GLU A 6 25.57 15.03 4.50
CA GLU A 6 25.22 15.65 3.23
C GLU A 6 24.97 14.62 2.12
N TYR A 7 23.84 14.82 1.42
CA TYR A 7 23.36 13.99 0.32
C TYR A 7 22.80 14.84 -0.82
N ASP A 8 22.72 14.28 -2.02
CA ASP A 8 21.98 14.92 -3.11
C ASP A 8 20.47 14.81 -2.86
N ILE A 9 20.04 13.63 -2.39
CA ILE A 9 18.64 13.29 -2.18
C ILE A 9 18.46 12.63 -0.81
N LEU A 10 17.51 13.16 -0.04
CA LEU A 10 17.04 12.56 1.21
C LEU A 10 15.64 12.00 1.00
N ILE A 11 15.47 10.70 1.10
CA ILE A 11 14.18 10.01 1.03
C ILE A 11 13.79 9.61 2.45
N ILE A 12 12.62 10.06 2.91
CA ILE A 12 12.10 9.80 4.24
C ILE A 12 10.97 8.78 4.12
N GLY A 13 11.28 7.52 4.43
CA GLY A 13 10.39 6.37 4.27
C GLY A 13 10.96 5.36 3.27
N SER A 14 10.90 4.09 3.65
CA SER A 14 11.53 2.97 2.96
C SER A 14 10.54 1.93 2.43
N GLY A 15 9.27 2.28 2.20
CA GLY A 15 8.35 1.38 1.48
C GLY A 15 8.59 1.41 -0.04
N ALA A 16 7.68 0.78 -0.81
CA ALA A 16 7.77 0.69 -2.27
C ALA A 16 8.07 2.03 -2.96
N ALA A 17 7.43 3.12 -2.54
CA ALA A 17 7.66 4.45 -3.11
C ALA A 17 9.09 4.98 -2.87
N GLY A 18 9.61 4.81 -1.64
CA GLY A 18 10.92 5.30 -1.26
C GLY A 18 12.05 4.48 -1.88
N LEU A 19 11.97 3.15 -1.79
CA LEU A 19 13.04 2.27 -2.31
C LEU A 19 13.08 2.24 -3.84
N SER A 20 11.93 2.25 -4.51
CA SER A 20 11.90 2.33 -5.98
C SER A 20 12.49 3.64 -6.48
N LEU A 21 12.19 4.76 -5.82
CA LEU A 21 12.77 6.06 -6.14
C LEU A 21 14.28 6.07 -5.88
N ALA A 22 14.73 5.49 -4.76
CA ALA A 22 16.14 5.38 -4.45
C ALA A 22 16.90 4.65 -5.57
N LEU A 23 16.41 3.47 -5.99
CA LEU A 23 17.02 2.70 -7.08
C LEU A 23 17.04 3.46 -8.41
N LYS A 24 15.97 4.18 -8.75
CA LYS A 24 15.88 4.94 -10.00
C LYS A 24 16.81 6.16 -10.05
N LEU A 25 17.23 6.70 -8.90
CA LEU A 25 18.04 7.92 -8.83
C LEU A 25 19.50 7.67 -8.44
N ALA A 26 19.80 6.55 -7.80
CA ALA A 26 21.11 6.32 -7.21
C ALA A 26 22.24 6.12 -8.22
N ASP A 27 21.95 5.78 -9.49
CA ASP A 27 22.96 5.77 -10.56
C ASP A 27 23.55 7.16 -10.84
N HIS A 28 22.84 8.23 -10.45
CA HIS A 28 23.20 9.62 -10.75
C HIS A 28 23.25 10.53 -9.52
N SER A 29 23.07 10.00 -8.30
CA SER A 29 22.97 10.81 -7.08
C SER A 29 23.37 10.03 -5.84
N LYS A 30 23.93 10.73 -4.84
CA LYS A 30 24.13 10.17 -3.49
C LYS A 30 22.82 10.25 -2.72
N VAL A 31 22.23 9.11 -2.39
CA VAL A 31 20.88 9.00 -1.80
C VAL A 31 20.98 8.52 -0.36
N ALA A 32 20.32 9.23 0.56
CA ALA A 32 20.02 8.71 1.90
C ALA A 32 18.56 8.27 1.97
N VAL A 33 18.31 7.07 2.50
CA VAL A 33 16.96 6.59 2.80
C VAL A 33 16.82 6.41 4.30
N LEU A 34 15.84 7.07 4.90
CA LEU A 34 15.49 6.92 6.32
C LEU A 34 14.34 5.93 6.48
N SER A 35 14.45 5.04 7.46
CA SER A 35 13.32 4.29 8.00
C SER A 35 13.15 4.60 9.48
N LYS A 36 11.89 4.76 9.91
CA LYS A 36 11.53 4.94 11.32
C LYS A 36 11.88 3.69 12.14
N GLU A 37 11.78 2.52 11.52
CA GLU A 37 12.04 1.21 12.10
C GLU A 37 13.05 0.45 11.23
N ALA A 38 12.99 -0.88 11.20
CA ALA A 38 13.63 -1.67 10.15
C ALA A 38 13.15 -1.23 8.75
N LEU A 39 13.96 -1.44 7.71
CA LEU A 39 13.63 -0.99 6.34
C LEU A 39 12.28 -1.54 5.86
N ILE A 40 12.03 -2.82 6.13
CA ILE A 40 10.83 -3.53 5.68
C ILE A 40 9.57 -3.17 6.48
N GLU A 41 9.70 -2.47 7.61
CA GLU A 41 8.57 -2.24 8.52
C GLU A 41 7.71 -1.06 8.03
N GLY A 42 6.79 -1.37 7.13
CA GLY A 42 5.82 -0.43 6.57
C GLY A 42 4.67 -1.13 5.86
N ALA A 43 3.62 -0.37 5.51
CA ALA A 43 2.41 -0.93 4.91
C ALA A 43 2.66 -1.73 3.61
N THR A 44 3.72 -1.41 2.86
CA THR A 44 4.11 -2.16 1.66
C THR A 44 4.34 -3.64 1.97
N PHE A 45 5.07 -3.98 3.03
CA PHE A 45 5.36 -5.37 3.39
C PHE A 45 4.11 -6.21 3.65
N TYR A 46 3.08 -5.58 4.23
CA TYR A 46 1.84 -6.25 4.63
C TYR A 46 0.78 -6.31 3.52
N ALA A 47 1.05 -5.76 2.33
CA ALA A 47 0.10 -5.80 1.23
C ALA A 47 -0.09 -7.24 0.71
N GLN A 48 -1.35 -7.68 0.58
CA GLN A 48 -1.68 -9.05 0.16
C GLN A 48 -2.17 -9.09 -1.29
N GLY A 49 -3.17 -8.26 -1.61
CA GLY A 49 -3.92 -8.24 -2.88
C GLY A 49 -3.03 -8.28 -4.10
N GLY A 50 -2.39 -7.17 -4.46
CA GLY A 50 -1.41 -7.14 -5.54
C GLY A 50 -1.28 -5.75 -6.15
N VAL A 51 -0.83 -5.69 -7.40
CA VAL A 51 -0.68 -4.44 -8.16
C VAL A 51 -1.60 -4.48 -9.38
N SER A 52 -2.45 -3.48 -9.55
CA SER A 52 -3.36 -3.39 -10.69
C SER A 52 -2.63 -2.87 -11.93
N ALA A 53 -2.59 -3.67 -13.00
CA ALA A 53 -2.03 -3.29 -14.29
C ALA A 53 -2.74 -4.05 -15.42
N VAL A 54 -2.91 -3.40 -16.58
CA VAL A 54 -3.50 -4.05 -17.76
C VAL A 54 -2.41 -4.92 -18.40
N LEU A 55 -2.46 -6.23 -18.13
CA LEU A 55 -1.46 -7.22 -18.58
C LEU A 55 -2.05 -8.33 -19.46
N ASP A 56 -3.35 -8.28 -19.72
CA ASP A 56 -4.08 -9.26 -20.51
C ASP A 56 -4.72 -8.58 -21.72
N LYS A 57 -4.76 -9.28 -22.86
CA LYS A 57 -5.30 -8.74 -24.11
C LYS A 57 -6.82 -8.57 -24.09
N HIS A 58 -7.51 -9.19 -23.13
CA HIS A 58 -8.95 -9.05 -22.92
C HIS A 58 -9.31 -7.88 -21.99
N ASP A 59 -8.31 -7.13 -21.51
CA ASP A 59 -8.47 -5.93 -20.71
C ASP A 59 -7.95 -4.70 -21.47
N SER A 60 -8.31 -3.50 -21.02
CA SER A 60 -7.88 -2.24 -21.63
C SER A 60 -7.58 -1.15 -20.61
N ILE A 61 -6.75 -0.19 -21.02
CA ILE A 61 -6.42 1.01 -20.24
C ILE A 61 -7.70 1.81 -19.98
N GLU A 62 -8.56 1.95 -20.97
CA GLU A 62 -9.84 2.63 -20.87
C GLU A 62 -10.74 1.98 -19.81
N SER A 63 -10.80 0.65 -19.79
CA SER A 63 -11.55 -0.09 -18.76
C SER A 63 -11.00 0.19 -17.36
N HIS A 64 -9.67 0.16 -17.18
CA HIS A 64 -9.05 0.43 -15.89
C HIS A 64 -9.32 1.87 -15.41
N MET A 65 -9.21 2.83 -16.34
CA MET A 65 -9.51 4.24 -16.06
C MET A 65 -10.97 4.39 -15.63
N GLN A 66 -11.90 3.75 -16.34
CA GLN A 66 -13.33 3.82 -16.02
C GLN A 66 -13.64 3.21 -14.65
N ASP A 67 -13.06 2.05 -14.32
CA ASP A 67 -13.17 1.44 -12.98
C ASP A 67 -12.68 2.42 -11.90
N THR A 68 -11.53 3.06 -12.12
CA THR A 68 -10.91 4.01 -11.17
C THR A 68 -11.77 5.27 -10.99
N LEU A 69 -12.27 5.85 -12.08
CA LEU A 69 -13.10 7.06 -12.03
C LEU A 69 -14.46 6.78 -11.36
N THR A 70 -15.03 5.60 -11.63
CA THR A 70 -16.31 5.18 -11.05
C THR A 70 -16.18 4.96 -9.54
N THR A 71 -15.14 4.25 -9.11
CA THR A 71 -14.86 4.01 -7.68
C THR A 71 -14.42 5.28 -6.95
N GLY A 72 -13.79 6.23 -7.65
CA GLY A 72 -13.44 7.55 -7.16
C GLY A 72 -14.61 8.50 -6.91
N SER A 73 -15.85 8.09 -7.19
CA SER A 73 -17.08 8.84 -6.89
C SER A 73 -17.08 10.28 -7.44
N GLY A 74 -16.48 10.48 -8.62
CA GLY A 74 -16.42 11.79 -9.29
C GLY A 74 -15.38 12.78 -8.73
N LEU A 75 -14.56 12.37 -7.77
CA LEU A 75 -13.55 13.24 -7.13
C LEU A 75 -12.12 13.01 -7.64
N CYS A 76 -11.91 12.01 -8.49
CA CYS A 76 -10.62 11.78 -9.14
C CYS A 76 -10.31 12.87 -10.16
N ASP A 77 -9.03 13.23 -10.28
CA ASP A 77 -8.51 13.97 -11.44
C ASP A 77 -8.31 12.98 -12.61
N PRO A 78 -9.07 13.09 -13.72
CA PRO A 78 -8.97 12.16 -14.83
C PRO A 78 -7.60 12.16 -15.53
N GLY A 79 -6.90 13.30 -15.53
CA GLY A 79 -5.57 13.42 -16.10
C GLY A 79 -4.54 12.61 -15.31
N ILE A 80 -4.64 12.65 -13.97
CA ILE A 80 -3.79 11.83 -13.09
C ILE A 80 -4.14 10.35 -13.20
N VAL A 81 -5.43 10.00 -13.23
CA VAL A 81 -5.88 8.61 -13.43
C VAL A 81 -5.30 8.04 -14.71
N LYS A 82 -5.44 8.77 -15.83
CA LYS A 82 -4.86 8.39 -17.12
C LYS A 82 -3.35 8.20 -17.03
N TYR A 83 -2.65 9.19 -16.47
CA TYR A 83 -1.18 9.17 -16.34
C TYR A 83 -0.68 7.93 -15.60
N VAL A 84 -1.31 7.57 -14.48
CA VAL A 84 -0.93 6.42 -13.64
C VAL A 84 -1.28 5.11 -14.34
N VAL A 85 -2.50 4.96 -14.85
CA VAL A 85 -2.96 3.72 -15.47
C VAL A 85 -2.13 3.36 -16.70
N GLU A 86 -1.82 4.33 -17.56
CA GLU A 86 -0.99 4.11 -18.76
C GLU A 86 0.42 3.61 -18.44
N ARG A 87 0.93 3.90 -17.24
CA ARG A 87 2.31 3.55 -16.80
C ARG A 87 2.35 2.39 -15.83
N ALA A 88 1.20 1.80 -15.50
CA ALA A 88 1.12 0.69 -14.55
C ALA A 88 1.88 -0.53 -15.07
N GLN A 89 1.73 -0.86 -16.35
CA GLN A 89 2.45 -1.98 -16.98
C GLN A 89 3.97 -1.77 -16.94
N GLU A 90 4.46 -0.60 -17.33
CA GLU A 90 5.90 -0.27 -17.27
C GLU A 90 6.46 -0.42 -15.84
N SER A 91 5.68 -0.02 -14.85
CA SER A 91 6.06 -0.15 -13.43
C SER A 91 6.13 -1.62 -12.99
N VAL A 92 5.19 -2.45 -13.44
CA VAL A 92 5.21 -3.90 -13.20
C VAL A 92 6.39 -4.57 -13.91
N ASP A 93 6.65 -4.22 -15.17
CA ASP A 93 7.78 -4.74 -15.93
C ASP A 93 9.11 -4.38 -15.26
N TRP A 94 9.22 -3.15 -14.72
CA TRP A 94 10.37 -2.75 -13.92
C TRP A 94 10.53 -3.61 -12.65
N LEU A 95 9.44 -3.90 -11.92
CA LEU A 95 9.47 -4.79 -10.76
C LEU A 95 9.93 -6.21 -11.13
N ILE A 96 9.42 -6.76 -12.25
CA ILE A 96 9.85 -8.06 -12.77
C ILE A 96 11.36 -8.03 -13.10
N ASN A 97 11.82 -6.98 -13.77
CA ASN A 97 13.23 -6.84 -14.18
C ASN A 97 14.18 -6.76 -12.99
N ILE A 98 13.77 -6.17 -11.86
CA ILE A 98 14.55 -6.18 -10.62
C ILE A 98 14.37 -7.46 -9.79
N GLY A 99 13.60 -8.43 -10.27
CA GLY A 99 13.50 -9.78 -9.69
C GLY A 99 12.33 -9.98 -8.72
N VAL A 100 11.24 -9.22 -8.84
CA VAL A 100 9.99 -9.57 -8.15
C VAL A 100 9.37 -10.79 -8.83
N ASP A 101 9.19 -11.86 -8.07
CA ASP A 101 8.63 -13.12 -8.58
C ASP A 101 7.11 -13.16 -8.40
N PHE A 102 6.39 -12.80 -9.46
CA PHE A 102 4.93 -12.86 -9.50
C PHE A 102 4.43 -14.25 -9.91
N THR A 103 3.26 -14.64 -9.38
CA THR A 103 2.65 -15.94 -9.63
C THR A 103 2.35 -16.13 -11.12
N ARG A 104 2.88 -17.22 -11.68
CA ARG A 104 2.65 -17.61 -13.08
C ARG A 104 1.28 -18.23 -13.28
N SER A 105 0.74 -18.05 -14.48
CA SER A 105 -0.49 -18.72 -14.89
C SER A 105 -0.21 -20.18 -15.25
N ASP A 106 -1.07 -21.11 -14.82
CA ASP A 106 -1.06 -22.51 -15.28
C ASP A 106 -1.70 -22.67 -16.68
N SER A 107 -2.33 -21.61 -17.19
CA SER A 107 -3.02 -21.61 -18.48
C SER A 107 -2.04 -21.37 -19.62
N ASN A 108 -1.92 -22.36 -20.53
CA ASN A 108 -1.18 -22.22 -21.78
C ASN A 108 -2.04 -21.65 -22.93
N LEU A 109 -3.13 -20.93 -22.61
CA LEU A 109 -3.98 -20.34 -23.63
C LEU A 109 -3.21 -19.27 -24.41
N LYS A 110 -3.13 -19.44 -25.73
CA LYS A 110 -2.62 -18.41 -26.65
C LYS A 110 -3.39 -17.11 -26.39
N ASN A 111 -2.67 -16.01 -26.22
CA ASN A 111 -3.19 -14.65 -25.95
C ASN A 111 -3.61 -14.33 -24.51
N SER A 112 -3.36 -15.21 -23.54
CA SER A 112 -3.53 -14.89 -22.12
C SER A 112 -2.24 -14.37 -21.48
N SER A 113 -2.36 -13.61 -20.39
CA SER A 113 -1.21 -13.17 -19.59
C SER A 113 -0.39 -14.38 -19.09
N PRO A 114 0.96 -14.32 -19.12
CA PRO A 114 1.80 -15.37 -18.52
C PRO A 114 1.74 -15.38 -16.98
N PHE A 115 1.08 -14.40 -16.39
CA PHE A 115 0.88 -14.27 -14.94
C PHE A 115 -0.56 -14.61 -14.56
N HIS A 116 -0.72 -15.19 -13.38
CA HIS A 116 -2.04 -15.37 -12.79
C HIS A 116 -2.55 -14.01 -12.32
N LEU A 117 -3.73 -13.62 -12.79
CA LEU A 117 -4.38 -12.36 -12.45
C LEU A 117 -5.68 -12.63 -11.69
N HIS A 118 -5.88 -11.96 -10.55
CA HIS A 118 -7.16 -11.94 -9.86
C HIS A 118 -7.86 -10.59 -10.01
N LYS A 119 -9.02 -10.50 -9.37
CA LYS A 119 -9.92 -9.36 -9.41
C LYS A 119 -10.36 -9.01 -8.00
N GLU A 120 -10.43 -7.72 -7.71
CA GLU A 120 -10.97 -7.17 -6.47
C GLU A 120 -12.19 -6.29 -6.79
N GLY A 121 -12.94 -5.86 -5.78
CA GLY A 121 -14.13 -5.03 -5.93
C GLY A 121 -13.82 -3.72 -6.67
N GLY A 122 -14.79 -3.29 -7.47
CA GLY A 122 -14.64 -2.13 -8.35
C GLY A 122 -13.92 -2.41 -9.68
N HIS A 123 -13.27 -3.56 -9.85
CA HIS A 123 -12.68 -3.93 -11.14
C HIS A 123 -13.64 -4.71 -12.03
N SER A 124 -13.66 -4.35 -13.32
CA SER A 124 -14.41 -5.04 -14.36
C SER A 124 -13.66 -6.28 -14.91
N HIS A 125 -12.32 -6.22 -14.96
CA HIS A 125 -11.45 -7.29 -15.50
C HIS A 125 -10.46 -7.82 -14.45
N ARG A 126 -9.94 -9.04 -14.67
CA ARG A 126 -8.82 -9.61 -13.89
C ARG A 126 -7.53 -8.90 -14.32
N ARG A 127 -7.00 -8.03 -13.46
CA ARG A 127 -5.87 -7.15 -13.77
C ARG A 127 -4.87 -6.99 -12.63
N ILE A 128 -5.05 -7.75 -11.55
CA ILE A 128 -4.20 -7.60 -10.37
C ILE A 128 -3.16 -8.71 -10.41
N ILE A 129 -1.91 -8.31 -10.66
CA ILE A 129 -0.76 -9.21 -10.57
C ILE A 129 -0.34 -9.35 -9.11
N HIS A 130 0.01 -10.57 -8.70
CA HIS A 130 0.24 -10.88 -7.30
C HIS A 130 1.31 -11.97 -7.12
N ALA A 131 1.78 -12.13 -5.87
CA ALA A 131 2.63 -13.25 -5.45
C ALA A 131 1.92 -14.00 -4.32
N ALA A 132 1.15 -15.02 -4.70
CA ALA A 132 0.19 -15.70 -3.81
C ALA A 132 -0.64 -14.66 -3.02
N ASP A 133 -0.68 -14.73 -1.69
CA ASP A 133 -1.34 -13.77 -0.81
C ASP A 133 -0.35 -12.91 0.01
N ILE A 134 0.88 -12.73 -0.51
CA ILE A 134 1.98 -12.01 0.16
C ILE A 134 2.72 -11.04 -0.79
N THR A 135 2.02 -10.48 -1.77
CA THR A 135 2.62 -9.65 -2.84
C THR A 135 3.52 -8.54 -2.32
N GLY A 136 3.07 -7.83 -1.29
CA GLY A 136 3.80 -6.74 -0.64
C GLY A 136 5.13 -7.17 -0.07
N LYS A 137 5.16 -8.32 0.61
CA LYS A 137 6.38 -8.90 1.18
C LYS A 137 7.41 -9.22 0.09
N VAL A 138 6.98 -9.82 -1.02
CA VAL A 138 7.89 -10.14 -2.13
C VAL A 138 8.46 -8.86 -2.76
N ILE A 139 7.61 -7.86 -3.02
CA ILE A 139 8.05 -6.57 -3.56
C ILE A 139 9.05 -5.88 -2.61
N GLU A 140 8.70 -5.77 -1.33
CA GLU A 140 9.50 -5.08 -0.33
C GLU A 140 10.87 -5.73 -0.14
N MET A 141 10.92 -7.07 0.04
CA MET A 141 12.19 -7.79 0.20
C MET A 141 13.08 -7.69 -1.04
N THR A 142 12.51 -7.73 -2.24
CA THR A 142 13.28 -7.54 -3.47
C THR A 142 13.86 -6.12 -3.54
N LEU A 143 13.04 -5.10 -3.29
CA LEU A 143 13.51 -3.71 -3.27
C LEU A 143 14.60 -3.48 -2.22
N GLU A 144 14.40 -3.98 -1.00
CA GLU A 144 15.38 -3.92 0.09
C GLU A 144 16.71 -4.56 -0.32
N SER A 145 16.67 -5.77 -0.88
CA SER A 145 17.86 -6.48 -1.34
C SER A 145 18.62 -5.69 -2.40
N ARG A 146 17.91 -5.05 -3.34
CA ARG A 146 18.51 -4.22 -4.38
C ARG A 146 19.13 -2.95 -3.83
N VAL A 147 18.47 -2.24 -2.91
CA VAL A 147 19.04 -1.00 -2.34
C VAL A 147 20.26 -1.28 -1.46
N ARG A 148 20.30 -2.39 -0.72
CA ARG A 148 21.46 -2.79 0.09
C ARG A 148 22.70 -3.06 -0.75
N GLN A 149 22.54 -3.45 -2.02
CA GLN A 149 23.63 -3.71 -2.95
C GLN A 149 24.10 -2.45 -3.70
N HIS A 150 23.36 -1.35 -3.61
CA HIS A 150 23.63 -0.16 -4.42
C HIS A 150 24.60 0.79 -3.70
N LYS A 151 25.83 0.93 -4.22
CA LYS A 151 26.93 1.71 -3.61
C LYS A 151 26.63 3.18 -3.29
N ASN A 152 25.70 3.81 -4.02
CA ASN A 152 25.33 5.23 -3.83
C ASN A 152 24.11 5.44 -2.92
N ILE A 153 23.54 4.36 -2.36
CA ILE A 153 22.42 4.42 -1.42
C ILE A 153 22.97 4.14 -0.02
N GLU A 154 22.71 5.07 0.90
CA GLU A 154 22.99 4.89 2.32
C GLU A 154 21.68 4.75 3.09
N LEU A 155 21.58 3.71 3.90
CA LEU A 155 20.35 3.29 4.57
C LEU A 155 20.45 3.59 6.06
N PHE A 156 19.43 4.25 6.60
CA PHE A 156 19.36 4.68 7.98
C PHE A 156 18.10 4.10 8.63
N GLU A 157 18.23 2.88 9.16
CA GLU A 157 17.19 2.22 9.97
C GLU A 157 17.12 2.86 11.37
N HIS A 158 15.95 2.83 11.99
CA HIS A 158 15.70 3.46 13.29
C HIS A 158 16.09 4.95 13.35
N HIS A 159 15.87 5.67 12.25
CA HIS A 159 16.08 7.11 12.12
C HIS A 159 14.76 7.82 11.83
N ILE A 160 14.29 8.61 12.79
CA ILE A 160 12.99 9.28 12.72
C ILE A 160 13.20 10.73 12.28
N ALA A 161 12.68 11.10 11.13
CA ALA A 161 12.61 12.50 10.75
C ALA A 161 11.63 13.24 11.65
N VAL A 162 12.13 14.26 12.37
CA VAL A 162 11.36 15.05 13.34
C VAL A 162 10.68 16.22 12.64
N ASP A 163 11.45 16.96 11.84
CA ASP A 163 10.91 18.09 11.09
C ASP A 163 11.79 18.45 9.88
N LEU A 164 11.15 19.04 8.87
CA LEU A 164 11.85 19.55 7.69
C LEU A 164 12.55 20.87 7.99
N ILE A 165 13.79 20.97 7.53
CA ILE A 165 14.58 22.20 7.55
C ILE A 165 14.22 22.99 6.30
N THR A 166 13.69 24.19 6.48
CA THR A 166 13.31 25.07 5.37
C THR A 166 13.99 26.41 5.49
N THR A 167 14.29 27.03 4.35
CA THR A 167 14.92 28.36 4.31
C THR A 167 14.11 29.39 5.09
N ASN A 168 12.78 29.38 4.98
CA ASN A 168 11.91 30.33 5.68
C ASN A 168 11.99 30.22 7.22
N LYS A 169 12.30 29.03 7.77
CA LYS A 169 12.53 28.84 9.20
C LYS A 169 13.89 29.37 9.67
N LEU A 170 14.86 29.53 8.77
CA LEU A 170 16.23 29.97 9.09
C LEU A 170 16.49 31.44 8.74
N VAL A 171 16.02 31.87 7.58
CA VAL A 171 16.19 33.21 7.01
C VAL A 171 14.92 33.62 6.27
N LYS A 172 14.53 34.90 6.34
CA LYS A 172 13.36 35.42 5.59
C LYS A 172 13.64 35.45 4.09
N ASN A 173 13.48 34.31 3.41
CA ASN A 173 13.70 34.14 1.97
C ASN A 173 12.61 33.21 1.39
N LYS A 174 12.59 33.04 0.07
CA LYS A 174 11.71 32.10 -0.64
C LYS A 174 11.83 30.71 0.01
N ASN A 175 10.68 30.18 0.44
CA ASN A 175 10.61 28.93 1.19
C ASN A 175 11.06 27.74 0.33
N ARG A 176 12.09 27.02 0.77
CA ARG A 176 12.65 25.83 0.14
C ARG A 176 13.10 24.86 1.22
N CYS A 177 12.80 23.57 1.04
CA CYS A 177 13.34 22.50 1.88
C CYS A 177 14.82 22.26 1.55
N ILE A 178 15.65 22.17 2.58
CA ILE A 178 17.12 21.97 2.47
C ILE A 178 17.62 20.77 3.29
N GLY A 179 16.69 19.95 3.81
CA GLY A 179 17.02 18.81 4.65
C GLY A 179 15.99 18.52 5.74
N ALA A 180 16.40 17.73 6.73
CA ALA A 180 15.59 17.38 7.89
C ALA A 180 16.44 17.27 9.17
N TYR A 181 15.82 17.54 10.31
CA TYR A 181 16.30 17.09 11.61
C TYR A 181 15.85 15.64 11.82
N VAL A 182 16.78 14.76 12.16
CA VAL A 182 16.55 13.32 12.24
C VAL A 182 17.05 12.80 13.57
N LEU A 183 16.18 12.17 14.34
CA LEU A 183 16.53 11.46 15.57
C LEU A 183 17.10 10.08 15.22
N ASP A 184 18.38 9.86 15.53
CA ASP A 184 18.97 8.51 15.61
C ASP A 184 18.48 7.90 16.94
N VAL A 185 17.53 6.97 16.85
CA VAL A 185 16.88 6.37 18.03
C VAL A 185 17.89 5.58 18.86
N THR A 186 18.79 4.86 18.19
CA THR A 186 19.81 4.03 18.83
C THR A 186 20.81 4.87 19.63
N ARG A 187 21.26 6.00 19.07
CA ARG A 187 22.21 6.91 19.73
C ARG A 187 21.55 8.01 20.56
N GLN A 188 20.22 8.11 20.54
CA GLN A 188 19.43 9.13 21.22
C GLN A 188 19.93 10.56 20.93
N ASN A 189 20.25 10.85 19.67
CA ASN A 189 20.70 12.18 19.27
C ASN A 189 20.06 12.65 17.97
N VAL A 190 19.96 13.97 17.82
CA VAL A 190 19.43 14.60 16.61
C VAL A 190 20.58 14.96 15.68
N LYS A 191 20.50 14.46 14.46
CA LYS A 191 21.40 14.77 13.35
C LYS A 191 20.73 15.68 12.33
N VAL A 192 21.54 16.45 11.63
CA VAL A 192 21.13 17.28 10.49
C VAL A 192 21.44 16.51 9.22
N PHE A 193 20.40 16.18 8.45
CA PHE A 193 20.56 15.65 7.10
C PHE A 193 20.32 16.78 6.12
N LYS A 194 21.39 17.32 5.55
CA LYS A 194 21.32 18.35 4.51
C LYS A 194 21.21 17.68 3.14
N ALA A 195 20.23 18.11 2.35
CA ALA A 195 20.00 17.56 1.02
C ALA A 195 19.57 18.62 0.02
N LYS A 196 19.91 18.43 -1.26
CA LYS A 196 19.46 19.32 -2.34
C LYS A 196 17.96 19.15 -2.58
N ASN A 197 17.48 17.92 -2.50
CA ASN A 197 16.08 17.52 -2.61
C ASN A 197 15.69 16.57 -1.47
N THR A 198 14.49 16.75 -0.91
CA THR A 198 13.94 15.89 0.14
C THR A 198 12.59 15.35 -0.30
N VAL A 199 12.38 14.04 -0.18
CA VAL A 199 11.17 13.34 -0.60
C VAL A 199 10.53 12.68 0.61
N LEU A 200 9.23 12.93 0.80
CA LEU A 200 8.43 12.26 1.82
C LEU A 200 7.75 11.04 1.20
N ALA A 201 8.15 9.86 1.64
CA ALA A 201 7.60 8.56 1.27
C ALA A 201 7.15 7.78 2.53
N THR A 202 6.55 8.49 3.49
CA THR A 202 6.37 8.05 4.88
C THR A 202 5.17 7.12 5.13
N GLY A 203 4.46 6.71 4.07
CA GLY A 203 3.18 6.00 4.21
C GLY A 203 2.04 6.90 4.71
N GLY A 204 0.96 6.26 5.17
CA GLY A 204 -0.28 6.93 5.57
C GLY A 204 -0.37 7.31 7.05
N ALA A 205 -1.58 7.72 7.46
CA ALA A 205 -1.92 8.13 8.83
C ALA A 205 -2.95 7.18 9.49
N GLY A 206 -2.93 5.89 9.14
CA GLY A 206 -3.93 4.93 9.60
C GLY A 206 -3.99 4.73 11.13
N LYS A 207 -2.93 5.07 11.86
CA LYS A 207 -2.85 4.93 13.34
C LYS A 207 -3.52 6.04 14.12
N VAL A 208 -4.17 7.00 13.46
CA VAL A 208 -5.09 7.94 14.14
C VAL A 208 -6.42 7.28 14.54
N TYR A 209 -6.71 6.09 14.00
CA TYR A 209 -7.89 5.29 14.34
C TYR A 209 -7.50 4.12 15.24
N LEU A 210 -8.38 3.83 16.22
CA LEU A 210 -8.20 2.73 17.17
C LEU A 210 -8.06 1.37 16.47
N TYR A 211 -8.91 1.12 15.46
CA TYR A 211 -8.87 -0.10 14.66
C TYR A 211 -8.30 0.21 13.27
N THR A 212 -7.24 -0.49 12.89
CA THR A 212 -6.53 -0.22 11.64
C THR A 212 -5.73 -1.45 11.20
N SER A 213 -5.75 -1.76 9.90
CA SER A 213 -4.90 -2.80 9.31
C SER A 213 -3.46 -2.34 9.10
N ASN A 214 -3.13 -1.09 9.44
CA ASN A 214 -1.81 -0.53 9.25
C ASN A 214 -0.84 -0.93 10.38
N PRO A 215 0.46 -1.05 10.09
CA PRO A 215 1.48 -1.22 11.12
C PRO A 215 1.55 0.01 12.03
N ASP A 216 2.16 -0.15 13.21
CA ASP A 216 2.30 0.91 14.21
C ASP A 216 3.13 2.10 13.72
N SER A 217 3.90 1.93 12.64
CA SER A 217 4.67 3.00 12.01
C SER A 217 3.85 4.02 11.20
N CYS A 218 2.59 3.73 10.84
CA CYS A 218 1.73 4.59 10.01
C CYS A 218 1.01 5.72 10.78
N THR A 219 1.78 6.60 11.42
CA THR A 219 1.31 7.69 12.29
C THR A 219 1.11 9.04 11.60
N GLY A 220 1.35 9.13 10.28
CA GLY A 220 1.12 10.37 9.52
C GLY A 220 2.20 11.44 9.66
N ASP A 221 3.40 11.10 10.14
CA ASP A 221 4.46 12.07 10.44
C ASP A 221 4.88 12.90 9.22
N GLY A 222 4.96 12.29 8.03
CA GLY A 222 5.29 13.01 6.81
C GLY A 222 4.24 14.05 6.43
N ILE A 223 2.95 13.73 6.60
CA ILE A 223 1.85 14.67 6.37
C ILE A 223 1.99 15.86 7.34
N ALA A 224 2.26 15.58 8.62
CA ALA A 224 2.45 16.61 9.64
C ALA A 224 3.69 17.48 9.37
N MET A 225 4.82 16.88 8.97
CA MET A 225 6.04 17.59 8.58
C MET A 225 5.81 18.48 7.35
N ALA A 226 5.13 17.98 6.33
CA ALA A 226 4.79 18.74 5.14
C ALA A 226 3.91 19.95 5.48
N TYR A 227 2.87 19.74 6.30
CA TYR A 227 1.99 20.81 6.77
C TYR A 227 2.78 21.91 7.51
N ARG A 228 3.63 21.53 8.47
CA ARG A 228 4.51 22.49 9.19
C ARG A 228 5.52 23.19 8.29
N ALA A 229 5.89 22.59 7.17
CA ALA A 229 6.76 23.20 6.17
C ALA A 229 6.03 24.18 5.23
N GLY A 230 4.69 24.24 5.31
CA GLY A 230 3.84 25.13 4.52
C GLY A 230 3.22 24.48 3.27
N CYS A 231 3.28 23.15 3.15
CA CYS A 231 2.58 22.45 2.07
C CYS A 231 1.06 22.47 2.32
N ARG A 232 0.29 22.59 1.24
CA ARG A 232 -1.16 22.33 1.28
C ARG A 232 -1.40 20.83 1.43
N ILE A 233 -2.34 20.46 2.29
CA ILE A 233 -2.82 19.10 2.48
C ILE A 233 -4.30 19.10 2.09
N ALA A 234 -4.77 18.02 1.45
CA ALA A 234 -6.15 17.89 0.98
C ALA A 234 -6.67 16.48 1.23
N ASN A 235 -7.99 16.30 1.18
CA ASN A 235 -8.67 15.01 1.17
C ASN A 235 -8.39 14.13 2.41
N MET A 236 -8.06 14.75 3.55
CA MET A 236 -7.77 14.04 4.81
C MET A 236 -9.01 13.42 5.45
N GLU A 237 -10.20 13.83 5.00
CA GLU A 237 -11.50 13.25 5.33
C GLU A 237 -11.76 11.90 4.63
N PHE A 238 -11.06 11.62 3.52
CA PHE A 238 -11.25 10.39 2.75
C PHE A 238 -10.34 9.26 3.26
N ILE A 239 -10.71 8.73 4.44
CA ILE A 239 -10.04 7.56 5.02
C ILE A 239 -10.83 6.29 4.69
N GLN A 240 -10.17 5.36 4.00
CA GLN A 240 -10.78 4.07 3.66
C GLN A 240 -10.65 3.08 4.82
N PHE A 241 -11.78 2.48 5.21
CA PHE A 241 -11.82 1.34 6.10
C PHE A 241 -11.90 0.07 5.27
N HIS A 242 -11.00 -0.88 5.52
CA HIS A 242 -11.08 -2.17 4.85
C HIS A 242 -12.22 -3.00 5.46
N PRO A 243 -13.15 -3.55 4.65
CA PRO A 243 -14.35 -4.20 5.16
C PRO A 243 -14.07 -5.54 5.88
N THR A 244 -12.94 -6.19 5.58
CA THR A 244 -12.64 -7.55 6.06
C THR A 244 -11.32 -7.63 6.84
N CYS A 245 -11.24 -6.89 7.94
CA CYS A 245 -10.20 -7.12 8.96
C CYS A 245 -10.65 -8.22 9.92
N LEU A 246 -9.73 -9.11 10.29
CA LEU A 246 -9.99 -10.21 11.21
C LEU A 246 -10.35 -9.66 12.60
N TYR A 247 -11.53 -10.01 13.07
CA TYR A 247 -11.95 -9.80 14.44
C TYR A 247 -11.57 -11.03 15.29
N HIS A 248 -10.52 -10.91 16.09
CA HIS A 248 -10.11 -11.96 17.02
C HIS A 248 -9.41 -11.34 18.25
N PRO A 249 -9.71 -11.76 19.48
CA PRO A 249 -9.15 -11.16 20.70
C PRO A 249 -7.61 -11.11 20.76
N LEU A 250 -6.96 -12.07 20.10
CA LEU A 250 -5.50 -12.18 20.05
C LEU A 250 -4.89 -11.59 18.77
N ALA A 251 -5.70 -11.18 17.79
CA ALA A 251 -5.19 -10.60 16.55
C ALA A 251 -5.25 -9.07 16.64
N LYS A 252 -4.09 -8.40 16.56
CA LYS A 252 -4.00 -6.94 16.69
C LYS A 252 -4.83 -6.22 15.63
N SER A 253 -4.72 -6.67 14.36
CA SER A 253 -5.57 -6.34 13.20
C SER A 253 -4.97 -7.02 11.97
N PHE A 254 -5.41 -8.23 11.63
CA PHE A 254 -4.94 -8.94 10.43
C PHE A 254 -5.91 -8.69 9.27
N LEU A 255 -5.39 -8.21 8.14
CA LEU A 255 -6.20 -8.02 6.94
C LEU A 255 -6.51 -9.38 6.31
N ILE A 256 -7.77 -9.64 5.97
CA ILE A 256 -8.13 -10.74 5.05
C ILE A 256 -8.34 -10.12 3.67
N SER A 257 -7.46 -10.47 2.73
CA SER A 257 -7.43 -9.90 1.37
C SER A 257 -8.80 -9.90 0.69
N GLU A 258 -9.09 -8.81 -0.01
CA GLU A 258 -10.26 -8.69 -0.87
C GLU A 258 -10.28 -9.71 -2.01
N ALA A 259 -9.11 -10.22 -2.40
CA ALA A 259 -9.00 -11.32 -3.36
C ALA A 259 -9.85 -12.54 -2.97
N LEU A 260 -10.10 -12.77 -1.67
CA LEU A 260 -11.01 -13.82 -1.20
C LEU A 260 -12.44 -13.61 -1.72
N ARG A 261 -12.96 -12.38 -1.63
CA ARG A 261 -14.26 -11.98 -2.19
C ARG A 261 -14.24 -12.08 -3.72
N GLY A 262 -13.14 -11.65 -4.33
CA GLY A 262 -12.83 -11.81 -5.76
C GLY A 262 -12.98 -13.25 -6.27
N GLU A 263 -12.61 -14.23 -5.44
CA GLU A 263 -12.69 -15.65 -5.75
C GLU A 263 -13.97 -16.34 -5.24
N GLY A 264 -14.94 -15.56 -4.73
CA GLY A 264 -16.31 -15.98 -4.42
C GLY A 264 -16.65 -16.05 -2.94
N ALA A 265 -15.80 -15.57 -2.04
CA ALA A 265 -16.12 -15.55 -0.61
C ALA A 265 -17.36 -14.70 -0.35
N LYS A 266 -18.24 -15.18 0.53
CA LYS A 266 -19.52 -14.54 0.87
C LYS A 266 -19.43 -13.82 2.20
N LEU A 267 -20.09 -12.67 2.28
CA LEU A 267 -20.30 -11.98 3.55
C LEU A 267 -21.62 -12.46 4.16
N ILE A 268 -21.55 -13.06 5.35
CA ILE A 268 -22.69 -13.67 6.01
C ILE A 268 -22.85 -13.17 7.46
N LEU A 269 -24.09 -13.16 7.92
CA LEU A 269 -24.45 -12.87 9.30
C LEU A 269 -24.23 -14.11 10.19
N LYS A 270 -24.34 -13.94 11.51
CA LYS A 270 -24.19 -15.02 12.51
C LYS A 270 -25.13 -16.21 12.30
N ASN A 271 -26.31 -15.97 11.73
CA ASN A 271 -27.29 -17.00 11.38
C ASN A 271 -27.00 -17.70 10.03
N GLY A 272 -25.91 -17.34 9.35
CA GLY A 272 -25.52 -17.88 8.05
C GLY A 272 -26.14 -17.20 6.82
N SER A 273 -27.04 -16.22 6.98
CA SER A 273 -27.67 -15.56 5.82
C SER A 273 -26.74 -14.53 5.18
N SER A 274 -26.75 -14.44 3.85
CA SER A 274 -26.16 -13.31 3.11
C SER A 274 -26.91 -12.01 3.37
N PHE A 275 -26.26 -10.88 3.11
CA PHE A 275 -26.88 -9.57 3.29
C PHE A 275 -26.53 -8.53 2.23
N MET A 276 -25.42 -8.70 1.50
CA MET A 276 -24.93 -7.67 0.57
C MET A 276 -25.91 -7.37 -0.57
N GLU A 277 -26.73 -8.34 -0.97
CA GLU A 277 -27.78 -8.18 -1.98
C GLU A 277 -28.84 -7.11 -1.62
N ARG A 278 -28.97 -6.75 -0.33
CA ARG A 278 -29.88 -5.68 0.11
C ARG A 278 -29.29 -4.28 -0.09
N TYR A 279 -27.98 -4.18 -0.29
CA TYR A 279 -27.24 -2.92 -0.31
C TYR A 279 -26.72 -2.56 -1.70
N ASP A 280 -26.28 -3.56 -2.47
CA ASP A 280 -25.69 -3.32 -3.78
C ASP A 280 -25.84 -4.56 -4.68
N GLU A 281 -26.17 -4.35 -5.95
CA GLU A 281 -26.32 -5.42 -6.95
C GLU A 281 -25.01 -6.19 -7.20
N ARG A 282 -23.86 -5.54 -6.99
CA ARG A 282 -22.51 -6.13 -7.12
C ARG A 282 -22.14 -7.01 -5.93
N ARG A 283 -22.96 -6.99 -4.86
CA ARG A 283 -22.81 -7.80 -3.64
C ARG A 283 -21.40 -7.67 -3.04
N GLU A 284 -20.69 -8.77 -2.81
CA GLU A 284 -19.35 -8.79 -2.23
C GLU A 284 -18.27 -8.12 -3.10
N LEU A 285 -18.55 -7.82 -4.37
CA LEU A 285 -17.65 -7.10 -5.27
C LEU A 285 -18.00 -5.60 -5.41
N ALA A 286 -18.94 -5.10 -4.60
CA ALA A 286 -19.17 -3.67 -4.48
C ALA A 286 -17.90 -2.95 -3.95
N PRO A 287 -17.73 -1.66 -4.26
CA PRO A 287 -16.67 -0.82 -3.68
C PRO A 287 -16.59 -0.91 -2.15
N ARG A 288 -15.37 -0.81 -1.61
CA ARG A 288 -15.09 -1.01 -0.19
C ARG A 288 -15.92 -0.14 0.75
N ASP A 289 -16.17 1.10 0.36
CA ASP A 289 -16.94 2.04 1.17
C ASP A 289 -18.41 1.59 1.31
N ILE A 290 -19.01 1.02 0.26
CA ILE A 290 -20.35 0.43 0.29
C ILE A 290 -20.35 -0.82 1.17
N VAL A 291 -19.40 -1.73 0.96
CA VAL A 291 -19.29 -2.98 1.74
C VAL A 291 -19.07 -2.67 3.22
N ALA A 292 -18.16 -1.76 3.56
CA ALA A 292 -17.87 -1.38 4.94
C ALA A 292 -19.09 -0.74 5.62
N ARG A 293 -19.83 0.14 4.93
CA ARG A 293 -21.08 0.71 5.46
C ARG A 293 -22.17 -0.34 5.64
N ALA A 294 -22.30 -1.30 4.73
CA ALA A 294 -23.26 -2.39 4.85
C ALA A 294 -22.96 -3.28 6.07
N ILE A 295 -21.68 -3.63 6.28
CA ILE A 295 -21.24 -4.39 7.46
C ILE A 295 -21.52 -3.62 8.75
N ASP A 296 -21.12 -2.35 8.81
CA ASP A 296 -21.36 -1.47 9.97
C ASP A 296 -22.85 -1.33 10.28
N HIS A 297 -23.68 -1.18 9.24
CA HIS A 297 -25.13 -1.12 9.40
C HIS A 297 -25.70 -2.42 10.00
N GLU A 298 -25.36 -3.58 9.44
CA GLU A 298 -25.86 -4.87 9.95
C GLU A 298 -25.39 -5.14 11.39
N MET A 299 -24.14 -4.83 11.70
CA MET A 299 -23.59 -4.94 13.05
C MET A 299 -24.39 -4.09 14.05
N LYS A 300 -24.66 -2.82 13.72
CA LYS A 300 -25.45 -1.90 14.55
C LYS A 300 -26.89 -2.35 14.69
N ARG A 301 -27.53 -2.76 13.58
CA ARG A 301 -28.94 -3.17 13.54
C ARG A 301 -29.19 -4.43 14.38
N LEU A 302 -28.24 -5.36 14.41
CA LEU A 302 -28.37 -6.65 15.07
C LEU A 302 -27.64 -6.72 16.43
N GLY A 303 -26.86 -5.70 16.79
CA GLY A 303 -26.00 -5.72 17.97
C GLY A 303 -24.94 -6.82 17.88
N HIS A 304 -24.34 -7.01 16.70
CA HIS A 304 -23.28 -8.01 16.49
C HIS A 304 -21.90 -7.37 16.55
N ASP A 305 -20.95 -8.05 17.19
CA ASP A 305 -19.55 -7.60 17.27
C ASP A 305 -18.81 -7.73 15.93
N CYS A 306 -19.26 -8.63 15.06
CA CYS A 306 -18.68 -8.87 13.75
C CYS A 306 -19.69 -9.51 12.78
N VAL A 307 -19.28 -9.57 11.51
CA VAL A 307 -19.85 -10.45 10.49
C VAL A 307 -18.81 -11.50 10.09
N TYR A 308 -19.20 -12.46 9.25
CA TYR A 308 -18.33 -13.55 8.84
C TYR A 308 -18.04 -13.48 7.34
N LEU A 309 -16.83 -13.90 6.96
CA LEU A 309 -16.42 -14.07 5.58
C LEU A 309 -16.23 -15.56 5.31
N ASP A 310 -17.02 -16.11 4.40
CA ASP A 310 -17.10 -17.55 4.16
C ASP A 310 -16.70 -17.94 2.74
N ILE A 311 -15.66 -18.76 2.62
CA ILE A 311 -15.17 -19.38 1.38
C ILE A 311 -15.24 -20.92 1.43
N SER A 312 -15.92 -21.50 2.44
CA SER A 312 -15.96 -22.95 2.71
C SER A 312 -16.55 -23.79 1.57
N HIS A 313 -17.33 -23.19 0.68
CA HIS A 313 -17.86 -23.84 -0.52
C HIS A 313 -16.78 -24.13 -1.59
N LYS A 314 -15.58 -23.57 -1.47
CA LYS A 314 -14.42 -23.93 -2.30
C LYS A 314 -13.65 -25.08 -1.66
N SER A 315 -12.95 -25.87 -2.48
CA SER A 315 -12.15 -26.98 -1.98
C SER A 315 -10.97 -26.49 -1.13
N LYS A 316 -10.59 -27.28 -0.13
CA LYS A 316 -9.38 -27.02 0.69
C LYS A 316 -8.12 -26.85 -0.16
N ASN A 317 -7.99 -27.63 -1.24
CA ASN A 317 -6.86 -27.52 -2.17
C ASN A 317 -6.81 -26.16 -2.87
N PHE A 318 -7.96 -25.61 -3.27
CA PHE A 318 -8.04 -24.27 -3.85
C PHE A 318 -7.58 -23.21 -2.83
N ILE A 319 -8.11 -23.26 -1.61
CA ILE A 319 -7.76 -22.28 -0.57
C ILE A 319 -6.27 -22.35 -0.23
N ASN A 320 -5.71 -23.56 -0.02
CA ASN A 320 -4.28 -23.73 0.29
C ASN A 320 -3.35 -23.26 -0.83
N LYS A 321 -3.77 -23.39 -2.09
CA LYS A 321 -2.97 -22.96 -3.24
C LYS A 321 -3.00 -21.44 -3.42
N HIS A 322 -4.18 -20.82 -3.30
CA HIS A 322 -4.38 -19.41 -3.60
C HIS A 322 -4.15 -18.47 -2.40
N PHE A 323 -4.41 -18.95 -1.18
CA PHE A 323 -4.38 -18.15 0.05
C PHE A 323 -3.64 -18.86 1.20
N PRO A 324 -2.40 -19.32 1.00
CA PRO A 324 -1.67 -20.11 1.99
C PRO A 324 -1.40 -19.36 3.31
N ASN A 325 -1.09 -18.05 3.24
CA ASN A 325 -0.82 -17.25 4.42
C ASN A 325 -2.09 -16.96 5.22
N ILE A 326 -3.19 -16.59 4.55
CA ILE A 326 -4.50 -16.40 5.19
C ILE A 326 -4.99 -17.71 5.81
N TYR A 327 -4.88 -18.83 5.09
CA TYR A 327 -5.27 -20.14 5.61
C TYR A 327 -4.50 -20.47 6.90
N LYS A 328 -3.18 -20.34 6.89
CA LYS A 328 -2.33 -20.58 8.06
C LYS A 328 -2.68 -19.69 9.26
N TYR A 329 -3.11 -18.45 9.00
CA TYR A 329 -3.45 -17.50 10.05
C TYR A 329 -4.83 -17.78 10.67
N CYS A 330 -5.77 -18.32 9.89
CA CYS A 330 -7.14 -18.57 10.30
C CYS A 330 -7.44 -20.02 10.73
N SER A 331 -6.51 -20.96 10.48
CA SER A 331 -6.62 -22.38 10.85
C SER A 331 -6.15 -22.67 12.26
#